data_AF-A0A940II65-F1
#
_entry.id   AF-A0A940II65-F1
#
_cell.length_a   1.000
_cell.length_b   1.000
_cell.length_c   1.000
_cell.angle_alpha   90.00
_cell.angle_beta   90.00
_cell.angle_gamma   90.00
#
_symmetry.space_group_name_H-M   'P 1'
#
loop_
_entity.id
_entity.type
_entity.pdbx_description
1 polymer ?
#
loop_
_entity_poly.entity_id
_entity_poly.type
_entity_poly.pdbx_seq_one_letter_code
_entity_poly.pdbx_strand_id
1 'polypeptide(L)'
;MITFGFRNRFGGLLRAVVAIALGVVMVAFPATSLVVIVKIVAAFLIASGVVSLIFGIVNRANGGLALMVTNTVVDIVLGVIVFIFPEEVAGVVMFLLGLLLMLFGLFQLSALLSASRVLPMGLWTFIFPVLCTVGGAMVLFHPFGLGKFITLVAGIALLVYGVSDMISTWKMRKAMKEYEIRFNTSSSSASGSKDTPAMDDVKDVDYEKVGEDK
;
A
#
# COMPACT_ATOMS: atom_id res chain seq x y z
N MET A 1 0.62 6.68 7.32
CA MET A 1 -0.54 6.07 6.66
C MET A 1 -0.60 4.59 7.05
N ILE A 2 -1.56 4.29 7.92
CA ILE A 2 -2.06 3.00 8.44
C ILE A 2 -1.40 1.70 7.90
N THR A 3 -0.41 1.17 8.62
CA THR A 3 0.06 -0.23 8.47
C THR A 3 -0.69 -1.15 9.44
N PHE A 4 -1.97 -1.39 9.16
CA PHE A 4 -2.73 -2.48 9.79
C PHE A 4 -2.30 -3.82 9.17
N GLY A 5 -1.18 -4.36 9.65
CA GLY A 5 -0.64 -5.65 9.22
C GLY A 5 0.25 -6.34 10.26
N PHE A 6 0.24 -5.88 11.51
CA PHE A 6 1.13 -6.30 12.58
C PHE A 6 0.63 -7.52 13.38
N ARG A 7 0.19 -8.59 12.69
CA ARG A 7 -0.01 -9.89 13.37
C ARG A 7 1.06 -10.93 13.01
N ASN A 8 1.61 -10.89 11.79
CA ASN A 8 2.66 -11.83 11.36
C ASN A 8 3.96 -11.12 10.99
N ARG A 9 5.07 -11.51 11.65
CA ARG A 9 6.46 -11.08 11.33
C ARG A 9 6.86 -11.31 9.87
N PHE A 10 6.15 -12.22 9.19
CA PHE A 10 6.30 -12.57 7.78
C PHE A 10 5.57 -11.63 6.82
N GLY A 11 4.50 -10.94 7.27
CA GLY A 11 3.65 -10.14 6.39
C GLY A 11 4.38 -8.94 5.78
N GLY A 12 5.21 -8.24 6.56
CA GLY A 12 5.99 -7.10 6.06
C GLY A 12 7.07 -7.50 5.05
N LEU A 13 7.80 -8.59 5.32
CA LEU A 13 8.84 -9.08 4.41
C LEU A 13 8.25 -9.66 3.12
N LEU A 14 7.17 -10.44 3.23
CA LEU A 14 6.46 -10.96 2.07
C LEU A 14 5.93 -9.81 1.20
N ARG A 15 5.32 -8.78 1.81
CA ARG A 15 4.84 -7.60 1.09
C ARG A 15 5.96 -6.86 0.38
N ALA A 16 7.11 -6.65 1.03
CA ALA A 16 8.26 -5.98 0.41
C ALA A 16 8.83 -6.79 -0.76
N VAL A 17 8.99 -8.11 -0.59
CA VAL A 17 9.46 -9.01 -1.66
C VAL A 17 8.49 -9.04 -2.84
N VAL A 18 7.19 -9.15 -2.57
CA VAL A 18 6.15 -9.11 -3.60
C VAL A 18 6.14 -7.77 -4.33
N ALA A 19 6.26 -6.65 -3.61
CA ALA A 19 6.34 -5.32 -4.20
C ALA A 19 7.57 -5.18 -5.12
N ILE A 20 8.74 -5.65 -4.70
CA ILE A 20 9.95 -5.64 -5.53
C ILE A 20 9.76 -6.51 -6.77
N ALA A 21 9.26 -7.75 -6.61
CA ALA A 21 9.04 -8.65 -7.73
C ALA A 21 8.07 -8.06 -8.76
N LEU A 22 6.94 -7.49 -8.31
CA LEU A 22 5.99 -6.80 -9.17
C LEU A 22 6.62 -5.58 -9.86
N GLY A 23 7.40 -4.79 -9.13
CA GLY A 23 8.13 -3.65 -9.70
C GLY A 23 9.10 -4.07 -10.81
N VAL A 24 9.87 -5.14 -10.61
CA VAL A 24 10.78 -5.68 -11.64
C VAL A 24 10.01 -6.12 -12.87
N VAL A 25 8.90 -6.87 -12.70
CA VAL A 25 8.07 -7.32 -13.82
C VAL A 25 7.50 -6.14 -14.61
N MET A 26 7.05 -5.09 -13.91
CA MET A 26 6.54 -3.87 -14.54
C MET A 26 7.58 -3.11 -15.36
N VAL A 27 8.82 -3.05 -14.86
CA VAL A 27 9.92 -2.39 -15.57
C VAL A 27 10.42 -3.23 -16.75
N ALA A 28 10.50 -4.55 -16.59
CA ALA A 28 10.99 -5.45 -17.63
C ALA A 28 10.00 -5.59 -18.79
N PHE A 29 8.69 -5.62 -18.49
CA PHE A 29 7.65 -5.81 -19.49
C PHE A 29 6.47 -4.83 -19.29
N PRO A 30 6.67 -3.53 -19.59
CA PRO A 30 5.65 -2.52 -19.36
C PRO A 30 4.40 -2.70 -20.23
N ALA A 31 4.56 -3.29 -21.43
CA ALA A 31 3.44 -3.51 -22.34
C ALA A 31 2.49 -4.63 -21.87
N THR A 32 3.03 -5.72 -21.32
CA THR A 32 2.22 -6.87 -20.84
C THR A 32 1.74 -6.70 -19.42
N SER A 33 2.31 -5.80 -18.63
CA SER A 33 1.96 -5.61 -17.22
C SER A 33 0.49 -5.31 -16.99
N LEU A 34 -0.11 -4.48 -17.85
CA LEU A 34 -1.53 -4.15 -17.77
C LEU A 34 -2.41 -5.39 -18.00
N VAL A 35 -2.06 -6.17 -19.03
CA VAL A 35 -2.73 -7.43 -19.37
C VAL A 35 -2.58 -8.45 -18.24
N VAL A 36 -1.41 -8.53 -17.60
CA VAL A 36 -1.16 -9.39 -16.44
C VAL A 36 -2.03 -8.98 -15.26
N ILE A 37 -2.16 -7.68 -14.96
CA ILE A 37 -3.03 -7.19 -13.90
C ILE A 37 -4.49 -7.57 -14.18
N VAL A 38 -4.98 -7.36 -15.41
CA VAL A 38 -6.33 -7.75 -15.81
C VAL A 38 -6.55 -9.26 -15.65
N LYS A 39 -5.59 -10.09 -16.07
CA LYS A 39 -5.64 -11.54 -15.87
C LYS A 39 -5.70 -11.95 -14.40
N ILE A 40 -4.92 -11.30 -13.54
CA ILE A 40 -4.94 -11.56 -12.09
C ILE A 40 -6.32 -11.21 -11.54
N VAL A 41 -6.85 -10.02 -11.85
CA VAL A 41 -8.19 -9.60 -11.40
C VAL A 41 -9.26 -10.56 -11.90
N ALA A 42 -9.20 -10.97 -13.16
CA ALA A 42 -10.13 -11.96 -13.73
C ALA A 42 -10.05 -13.31 -13.02
N ALA A 43 -8.84 -13.80 -12.72
CA ALA A 43 -8.65 -15.04 -11.97
C ALA A 43 -9.25 -14.96 -10.56
N PHE A 44 -9.08 -13.82 -9.87
CA PHE A 44 -9.72 -13.58 -8.58
C PHE A 44 -11.25 -13.52 -8.69
N LEU A 45 -11.78 -12.92 -9.76
CA LEU A 45 -13.21 -12.80 -10.00
C LEU A 45 -13.84 -14.19 -10.24
N ILE A 46 -13.18 -15.04 -11.04
CA ILE A 46 -13.58 -16.44 -11.23
C ILE A 46 -13.51 -17.20 -9.90
N ALA A 47 -12.41 -17.09 -9.15
CA ALA A 47 -12.25 -17.79 -7.87
C ALA A 47 -13.34 -17.38 -6.86
N SER A 48 -13.61 -16.07 -6.75
CA SER A 48 -14.69 -15.53 -5.92
C SER A 48 -16.05 -16.05 -6.34
N GLY A 49 -16.33 -16.07 -7.65
CA GLY A 49 -17.57 -16.61 -8.20
C GLY A 49 -17.74 -18.10 -7.89
N VAL A 50 -16.68 -18.91 -8.05
CA VAL A 50 -16.70 -20.35 -7.72
C VAL A 50 -16.98 -20.57 -6.23
N VAL A 51 -16.34 -19.82 -5.35
CA VAL A 51 -16.59 -19.92 -3.89
C VAL A 51 -18.05 -19.57 -3.58
N SER A 52 -18.56 -18.46 -4.11
CA SER A 52 -19.95 -18.05 -3.94
C SER A 52 -20.94 -19.12 -4.46
N LEU A 53 -20.59 -19.78 -5.57
CA LEU A 53 -21.44 -20.83 -6.17
C LEU A 53 -21.53 -22.05 -5.25
N ILE A 54 -20.40 -22.47 -4.69
CA ILE A 54 -20.34 -23.58 -3.73
C ILE A 54 -21.18 -23.24 -2.49
N PHE A 55 -21.01 -22.04 -1.91
CA PHE A 55 -21.80 -21.60 -0.77
C PHE A 55 -23.30 -21.53 -1.09
N GLY A 56 -23.68 -21.02 -2.27
CA GLY A 56 -25.07 -20.95 -2.71
C GLY A 56 -25.73 -22.33 -2.85
N ILE A 57 -24.99 -23.34 -3.32
CA ILE A 57 -25.48 -24.73 -3.44
C ILE A 57 -25.58 -25.40 -2.06
N VAL A 58 -24.61 -25.18 -1.17
CA VAL A 58 -24.61 -25.76 0.18
C VAL A 58 -25.72 -25.17 1.06
N ASN A 59 -26.00 -23.87 0.94
CA ASN A 59 -27.05 -23.18 1.72
C ASN A 59 -28.45 -23.21 1.08
N ARG A 60 -28.67 -24.13 0.13
CA ARG A 60 -29.89 -24.26 -0.70
C ARG A 60 -31.21 -24.37 0.09
N ALA A 61 -31.17 -24.73 1.37
CA ALA A 61 -32.35 -24.90 2.22
C ALA A 61 -33.06 -23.59 2.62
N ASN A 62 -32.44 -22.41 2.48
CA ASN A 62 -32.97 -21.15 3.04
C ASN A 62 -33.72 -20.24 2.04
N GLY A 63 -34.21 -20.76 0.91
CA GLY A 63 -35.24 -20.11 0.09
C GLY A 63 -34.84 -18.87 -0.75
N GLY A 64 -33.62 -18.34 -0.62
CA GLY A 64 -33.13 -17.16 -1.38
C GLY A 64 -32.51 -17.46 -2.76
N LEU A 65 -32.80 -18.63 -3.34
CA LEU A 65 -32.00 -19.26 -4.40
C LEU A 65 -31.93 -18.51 -5.74
N ALA A 66 -33.02 -17.90 -6.19
CA ALA A 66 -33.07 -17.36 -7.54
C ALA A 66 -32.20 -16.11 -7.72
N LEU A 67 -32.07 -15.26 -6.70
CA LEU A 67 -31.30 -14.01 -6.79
C LEU A 67 -29.81 -14.21 -6.45
N MET A 68 -29.46 -15.14 -5.55
CA MET A 68 -28.06 -15.41 -5.18
C MET A 68 -27.29 -16.22 -6.23
N VAL A 69 -27.93 -17.22 -6.85
CA VAL A 69 -27.24 -18.09 -7.82
C VAL A 69 -27.06 -17.38 -9.16
N THR A 70 -28.03 -16.56 -9.58
CA THR A 70 -27.98 -15.84 -10.86
C THR A 70 -26.84 -14.81 -10.91
N ASN A 71 -26.65 -14.02 -9.84
CA ASN A 71 -25.54 -13.06 -9.77
C ASN A 71 -24.17 -13.77 -9.84
N THR A 72 -24.04 -14.92 -9.18
CA THR A 72 -22.80 -15.68 -9.17
C THR A 72 -22.42 -16.24 -10.55
N VAL A 73 -23.41 -16.69 -11.34
CA VAL A 73 -23.16 -17.16 -12.70
C VAL A 73 -22.68 -16.02 -13.59
N VAL A 74 -23.27 -14.83 -13.45
CA VAL A 74 -22.82 -13.63 -14.20
C VAL A 74 -21.37 -13.30 -13.86
N ASP A 75 -20.98 -13.34 -12.59
CA ASP A 75 -19.60 -13.07 -12.18
C ASP A 75 -18.61 -14.08 -12.79
N ILE A 76 -18.90 -15.38 -12.72
CA ILE A 76 -18.02 -16.40 -13.30
C ILE A 76 -17.89 -16.21 -14.83
N VAL A 77 -19.01 -16.01 -15.52
CA VAL A 77 -19.02 -15.82 -16.98
C VAL A 77 -18.25 -14.56 -17.35
N LEU A 78 -18.46 -13.46 -16.64
CA LEU A 78 -17.74 -12.21 -16.85
C LEU A 78 -16.23 -12.40 -16.62
N GLY A 79 -15.85 -13.08 -15.53
CA GLY A 79 -14.45 -13.37 -15.22
C GLY A 79 -13.77 -14.20 -16.31
N VAL A 80 -14.46 -15.21 -16.85
CA VAL A 80 -13.93 -16.04 -17.95
C VAL A 80 -13.78 -15.22 -19.24
N ILE A 81 -14.76 -14.39 -19.59
CA ILE A 81 -14.68 -13.52 -20.77
C ILE A 81 -13.47 -12.57 -20.67
N VAL A 82 -13.29 -11.93 -19.51
CA VAL A 82 -12.16 -11.04 -19.27
C VAL A 82 -10.83 -11.79 -19.34
N PHE A 83 -10.79 -13.06 -18.89
CA PHE A 83 -9.58 -13.87 -18.94
C PHE A 83 -9.19 -14.28 -20.37
N ILE A 84 -10.17 -14.51 -21.25
CA ILE A 84 -9.96 -14.86 -22.66
C ILE A 84 -9.52 -13.63 -23.47
N PHE A 85 -10.13 -12.46 -23.23
CA PHE A 85 -9.84 -11.21 -23.96
C PHE A 85 -9.26 -10.11 -23.05
N PRO A 86 -8.09 -10.33 -22.42
CA PRO A 86 -7.56 -9.39 -21.44
C PRO A 86 -7.00 -8.11 -22.09
N GLU A 87 -6.61 -8.14 -23.36
CA GLU A 87 -6.07 -6.98 -24.08
C GLU A 87 -7.16 -5.94 -24.36
N GLU A 88 -8.33 -6.37 -24.83
CA GLU A 88 -9.47 -5.48 -25.06
C GLU A 88 -9.96 -4.87 -23.75
N VAL A 89 -10.06 -5.66 -22.69
CA VAL A 89 -10.48 -5.17 -21.37
C VAL A 89 -9.45 -4.19 -20.81
N ALA A 90 -8.15 -4.47 -20.93
CA ALA A 90 -7.09 -3.53 -20.58
C ALA A 90 -7.21 -2.20 -21.35
N GLY A 91 -7.53 -2.26 -22.64
CA GLY A 91 -7.78 -1.09 -23.48
C GLY A 91 -9.00 -0.27 -23.01
N VAL A 92 -10.12 -0.93 -22.75
CA VAL A 92 -11.36 -0.31 -22.24
C VAL A 92 -11.12 0.34 -20.87
N VAL A 93 -10.42 -0.35 -19.96
CA VAL A 93 -10.05 0.19 -18.64
C VAL A 93 -9.20 1.45 -18.77
N MET A 94 -8.20 1.45 -19.67
CA MET A 94 -7.38 2.64 -19.92
C MET A 94 -8.16 3.78 -20.56
N PHE A 95 -9.08 3.48 -21.48
CA PHE A 95 -9.97 4.46 -22.06
C PHE A 95 -10.86 5.11 -20.99
N LEU A 96 -11.47 4.30 -20.12
CA LEU A 96 -12.29 4.80 -19.01
C LEU A 96 -11.47 5.63 -18.01
N LEU A 97 -10.23 5.22 -17.71
CA LEU A 97 -9.32 5.99 -16.87
C LEU A 97 -8.96 7.34 -17.51
N GLY A 98 -8.64 7.35 -18.81
CA GLY A 98 -8.36 8.59 -19.55
C GLY A 98 -9.56 9.52 -19.60
N LEU A 99 -10.75 8.98 -19.87
CA LEU A 99 -12.02 9.71 -19.87
C LEU A 99 -12.33 10.30 -18.51
N LEU A 100 -12.23 9.50 -17.44
CA LEU A 100 -12.49 9.96 -16.08
C LEU A 100 -11.48 11.04 -15.67
N LEU A 101 -10.21 10.88 -16.01
CA LEU A 101 -9.16 11.86 -15.74
C LEU A 101 -9.40 13.18 -16.49
N MET A 102 -9.82 13.08 -17.76
CA MET A 102 -10.16 14.25 -18.58
C MET A 102 -11.37 14.99 -18.00
N LEU A 103 -12.44 14.27 -17.64
CA LEU A 103 -13.62 14.87 -17.00
C LEU A 103 -13.26 15.52 -15.67
N PHE A 104 -12.45 14.84 -14.84
CA PHE A 104 -11.98 15.39 -13.57
C PHE A 104 -11.18 16.68 -13.77
N GLY A 105 -10.24 16.70 -14.72
CA GLY A 105 -9.48 17.89 -15.08
C GLY A 105 -10.38 19.03 -15.55
N LEU A 106 -11.40 18.72 -16.36
CA LEU A 106 -12.35 19.70 -16.88
C LEU A 106 -13.28 20.25 -15.79
N PHE A 107 -13.74 19.40 -14.87
CA PHE A 107 -14.48 19.82 -13.67
C PHE A 107 -13.63 20.73 -12.79
N GLN A 108 -12.37 20.39 -12.58
CA GLN A 108 -11.46 21.21 -11.78
C GLN A 108 -11.16 22.54 -12.48
N LEU A 109 -11.00 22.54 -13.81
CA LEU A 109 -10.77 23.75 -14.60
C LEU A 109 -12.00 24.68 -14.59
N SER A 110 -13.20 24.13 -14.76
CA SER A 110 -14.46 24.90 -14.68
C SER A 110 -14.72 25.46 -13.29
N ALA A 111 -14.43 24.68 -12.23
CA ALA A 111 -14.49 25.17 -10.85
C ALA A 111 -13.51 26.33 -10.62
N LEU A 112 -12.29 26.22 -11.12
CA LEU A 112 -11.29 27.29 -11.02
C LEU A 112 -11.68 28.53 -11.81
N LEU A 113 -12.21 28.38 -13.02
CA LEU A 113 -12.69 29.49 -13.84
C LEU A 113 -13.83 30.24 -13.14
N SER A 114 -14.75 29.50 -12.51
CA SER A 114 -15.85 30.11 -11.75
C SER A 114 -15.35 30.83 -10.49
N ALA A 115 -14.39 30.25 -9.77
CA ALA A 115 -13.79 30.88 -8.60
C ALA A 115 -12.89 32.08 -8.96
N SER A 116 -12.24 32.05 -10.13
CA SER A 116 -11.36 33.13 -10.61
C SER A 116 -12.13 34.38 -10.99
N ARG A 117 -13.45 34.26 -11.18
CA ARG A 117 -14.34 35.42 -11.39
C ARG A 117 -14.63 36.17 -10.09
N VAL A 118 -14.40 35.55 -8.93
CA VAL A 118 -14.71 36.10 -7.60
C VAL A 118 -13.44 36.47 -6.81
N LEU A 119 -12.34 35.76 -7.04
CA LEU A 119 -11.05 35.98 -6.38
C LEU A 119 -9.94 36.13 -7.42
N PRO A 120 -9.00 37.09 -7.26
CA PRO A 120 -7.80 37.16 -8.09
C PRO A 120 -6.91 35.95 -7.81
N MET A 121 -7.09 34.88 -8.58
CA MET A 121 -6.28 33.67 -8.49
C MET A 121 -5.04 33.80 -9.40
N GLY A 122 -3.88 33.49 -8.84
CA GLY A 122 -2.63 33.44 -9.61
C GLY A 122 -2.68 32.35 -10.70
N LEU A 123 -2.01 32.60 -11.83
CA LEU A 123 -1.93 31.67 -12.96
C LEU A 123 -1.38 30.28 -12.56
N TRP A 124 -0.65 30.20 -11.44
CA TRP A 124 -0.10 28.96 -10.91
C TRP A 124 -1.17 27.90 -10.57
N THR A 125 -2.36 28.34 -10.12
CA THR A 125 -3.44 27.43 -9.73
C THR A 125 -4.02 26.68 -10.94
N PHE A 126 -3.91 27.24 -12.14
CA PHE A 126 -4.39 26.61 -13.38
C PHE A 126 -3.47 25.51 -13.92
N ILE A 127 -2.20 25.46 -13.50
CA ILE A 127 -1.21 24.51 -14.01
C ILE A 127 -1.68 23.07 -13.78
N PHE A 128 -2.10 22.75 -12.55
CA PHE A 128 -2.52 21.40 -12.18
C PHE A 128 -3.76 20.90 -12.96
N PRO A 129 -4.90 21.62 -13.02
CA PRO A 129 -6.05 21.18 -13.80
C PRO A 129 -5.81 21.13 -15.31
N VAL A 130 -5.00 22.05 -15.85
CA VAL A 130 -4.60 21.98 -17.28
C VAL A 130 -3.79 20.72 -17.53
N LEU A 131 -2.82 20.41 -16.69
CA LEU A 131 -1.99 19.22 -16.83
C LEU A 131 -2.81 17.93 -16.70
N CYS A 132 -3.77 17.86 -15.77
CA CYS A 132 -4.71 16.74 -15.65
C CYS A 132 -5.59 16.60 -16.90
N THR A 133 -6.12 17.70 -17.43
CA THR A 133 -6.99 17.68 -18.63
C THR A 133 -6.22 17.22 -19.86
N VAL A 134 -5.02 17.77 -20.08
CA VAL A 134 -4.14 17.39 -21.19
C VAL A 134 -3.71 15.94 -21.03
N GLY A 135 -3.30 15.52 -19.83
CA GLY A 135 -2.92 14.13 -19.54
C GLY A 135 -4.06 13.15 -19.81
N GLY A 136 -5.29 13.44 -19.39
CA GLY A 136 -6.47 12.64 -19.67
C GLY A 136 -6.75 12.52 -21.18
N ALA A 137 -6.73 13.65 -21.90
CA ALA A 137 -6.88 13.65 -23.35
C ALA A 137 -5.79 12.83 -24.06
N MET A 138 -4.54 12.94 -23.60
CA MET A 138 -3.42 12.18 -24.14
C MET A 138 -3.61 10.66 -23.99
N VAL A 139 -4.09 10.21 -22.82
CA VAL A 139 -4.42 8.79 -22.56
C VAL A 139 -5.56 8.30 -23.45
N LEU A 140 -6.55 9.16 -23.75
CA LEU A 140 -7.66 8.85 -24.66
C LEU A 140 -7.18 8.59 -26.10
N PHE A 141 -6.28 9.43 -26.62
CA PHE A 141 -5.79 9.28 -28.00
C PHE A 141 -4.78 8.13 -28.15
N HIS A 142 -3.96 7.86 -27.12
CA HIS A 142 -2.97 6.77 -27.13
C HIS A 142 -2.98 5.98 -25.81
N PRO A 143 -3.98 5.10 -25.58
CA PRO A 143 -4.12 4.37 -24.31
C PRO A 143 -2.92 3.44 -24.04
N PHE A 144 -2.45 2.73 -25.07
CA PHE A 144 -1.30 1.82 -24.92
C PHE A 144 0.06 2.53 -25.02
N GLY A 145 0.13 3.67 -25.70
CA GLY A 145 1.38 4.44 -25.83
C GLY A 145 1.82 5.01 -24.49
N LEU A 146 0.90 5.69 -23.79
CA LEU A 146 1.14 6.25 -22.47
C LEU A 146 1.08 5.21 -21.36
N GLY A 147 0.30 4.14 -21.54
CA GLY A 147 0.26 3.01 -20.60
C GLY A 147 1.67 2.47 -20.30
N LYS A 148 2.56 2.39 -21.31
CA LYS A 148 3.95 1.96 -21.11
C LYS A 148 4.74 2.92 -20.21
N PHE A 149 4.63 4.22 -20.45
CA PHE A 149 5.35 5.24 -19.67
C PHE A 149 4.86 5.26 -18.21
N ILE A 150 3.53 5.28 -18.01
CA ILE A 150 2.91 5.26 -16.69
C ILE A 150 3.31 3.99 -15.93
N THR A 151 3.29 2.84 -16.59
CA THR A 151 3.67 1.56 -15.99
C THR A 151 5.14 1.51 -15.60
N LEU A 152 6.03 2.10 -16.42
CA LEU A 152 7.46 2.17 -16.11
C LEU A 152 7.73 3.06 -14.88
N VAL A 153 7.13 4.26 -14.85
CA VAL A 153 7.23 5.17 -13.70
C VAL A 153 6.66 4.51 -12.44
N ALA A 154 5.50 3.86 -12.57
CA ALA A 154 4.89 3.11 -11.47
C ALA A 154 5.78 1.96 -10.99
N GLY A 155 6.40 1.19 -11.90
CA GLY A 155 7.31 0.10 -11.59
C GLY A 155 8.55 0.59 -10.82
N ILE A 156 9.17 1.68 -11.26
CA ILE A 156 10.30 2.32 -10.55
C ILE A 156 9.86 2.78 -9.15
N ALA A 157 8.70 3.45 -9.04
CA ALA A 157 8.16 3.87 -7.75
C ALA A 157 7.88 2.67 -6.82
N LEU A 158 7.41 1.55 -7.37
CA LEU A 158 7.16 0.30 -6.65
C LEU A 158 8.46 -0.34 -6.14
N LEU A 159 9.53 -0.29 -6.92
CA LEU A 159 10.86 -0.72 -6.50
C LEU A 159 11.37 0.15 -5.33
N VAL A 160 11.29 1.47 -5.45
CA VAL A 160 11.69 2.40 -4.38
C VAL A 160 10.88 2.15 -3.11
N TYR A 161 9.56 1.95 -3.26
CA TYR A 161 8.69 1.61 -2.15
C TYR A 161 9.07 0.28 -1.48
N GLY A 162 9.25 -0.79 -2.27
CA GLY A 162 9.60 -2.11 -1.76
C GLY A 162 10.95 -2.13 -1.03
N VAL A 163 11.96 -1.42 -1.57
CA VAL A 163 13.26 -1.23 -0.91
C VAL A 163 13.12 -0.43 0.39
N SER A 164 12.35 0.66 0.37
CA SER A 164 12.12 1.49 1.56
C SER A 164 11.44 0.71 2.68
N ASP A 165 10.44 -0.10 2.34
CA ASP A 165 9.71 -0.93 3.30
C ASP A 165 10.57 -2.07 3.87
N MET A 166 11.46 -2.65 3.05
CA MET A 166 12.44 -3.65 3.50
C MET A 166 13.43 -3.05 4.51
N ILE A 167 13.96 -1.86 4.23
CA ILE A 167 14.87 -1.13 5.14
C ILE A 167 14.15 -0.78 6.45
N SER A 168 12.91 -0.29 6.36
CA SER A 168 12.08 0.07 7.52
C SER A 168 11.83 -1.15 8.43
N THR A 169 11.51 -2.30 7.82
CA THR A 169 11.30 -3.56 8.54
C THR A 169 12.57 -4.02 9.27
N TRP A 170 13.75 -3.84 8.68
CA TRP A 170 15.02 -4.16 9.34
C TRP A 170 15.35 -3.21 10.49
N LYS A 171 15.11 -1.91 10.33
CA LYS A 171 15.33 -0.91 11.38
C LYS A 171 14.43 -1.16 12.59
N MET A 172 13.14 -1.45 12.37
CA MET A 172 12.20 -1.79 13.45
C MET A 172 12.59 -3.07 14.19
N ARG A 173 13.11 -4.09 13.50
CA ARG A 173 13.63 -5.30 14.14
C ARG A 173 14.84 -5.05 15.04
N LYS A 174 15.72 -4.11 14.67
CA LYS A 174 16.84 -3.70 15.52
C LYS A 174 16.37 -2.89 16.74
N ALA A 175 15.45 -1.94 16.52
CA ALA A 175 14.90 -1.11 17.59
C ALA A 175 14.13 -1.92 18.66
N MET A 176 13.38 -2.94 18.25
CA MET A 176 12.66 -3.80 19.21
C MET A 176 13.61 -4.66 20.05
N LYS A 177 14.69 -5.19 19.44
CA LYS A 177 15.73 -5.94 20.18
C LYS A 177 16.46 -5.06 21.20
N GLU A 178 16.78 -3.81 20.83
CA GLU A 178 17.41 -2.85 21.73
C GLU A 178 16.52 -2.50 22.93
N TYR A 179 15.20 -2.36 22.69
CA TYR A 179 14.24 -2.08 23.75
C TYR A 179 14.02 -3.27 24.69
N GLU A 180 13.91 -4.49 24.14
CA GLU A 180 13.76 -5.72 24.93
C GLU A 180 14.99 -6.02 25.80
N ILE A 181 16.20 -5.73 25.30
CA ILE A 181 17.44 -5.85 26.11
C ILE A 181 17.45 -4.83 27.25
N ARG A 182 17.05 -3.57 27.02
CA ARG A 182 17.00 -2.53 28.07
C ARG A 182 15.90 -2.81 29.10
N PHE A 183 14.75 -3.32 28.67
CA PHE A 183 13.63 -3.64 29.57
C PHE A 183 13.91 -4.91 30.39
N ASN A 184 14.43 -5.98 29.76
CA ASN A 184 14.76 -7.24 30.47
C ASN A 184 15.93 -7.07 31.46
N THR A 185 16.91 -6.22 31.14
CA THR A 185 17.99 -5.84 32.06
C THR A 185 17.44 -5.06 33.27
N SER A 186 16.44 -4.20 33.05
CA SER A 186 15.80 -3.42 34.13
C SER A 186 14.89 -4.28 35.03
N SER A 187 14.26 -5.33 34.49
CA SER A 187 13.48 -6.28 35.28
C SER A 187 14.33 -7.34 36.01
N SER A 188 15.50 -7.73 35.46
CA SER A 188 16.41 -8.63 36.18
C SER A 188 17.12 -7.94 37.35
N SER A 189 17.33 -6.62 37.29
CA SER A 189 17.86 -5.84 38.43
C SER A 189 16.84 -5.59 39.55
N ALA A 190 15.54 -5.75 39.31
CA ALA A 190 14.50 -5.51 40.32
C ALA A 190 14.08 -6.77 41.12
N SER A 191 14.52 -7.96 40.70
CA SER A 191 14.18 -9.25 41.35
C SER A 191 15.30 -9.82 42.23
N GLY A 192 16.41 -9.10 42.43
CA GLY A 192 17.66 -9.65 42.98
C GLY A 192 18.22 -8.96 44.23
N SER A 193 17.42 -8.24 45.03
CA SER A 193 17.90 -7.71 46.31
C SER A 193 16.83 -7.70 47.40
N LYS A 194 16.59 -8.88 47.98
CA LYS A 194 16.16 -9.00 49.37
C LYS A 194 17.07 -10.03 50.00
N ASP A 195 18.11 -9.55 50.68
CA ASP A 195 18.68 -10.20 51.86
C ASP A 195 19.38 -9.09 52.69
N THR A 196 18.91 -8.91 53.91
CA THR A 196 19.48 -8.06 54.97
C THR A 196 19.80 -9.00 56.15
N PRO A 197 20.65 -8.67 57.15
CA PRO A 197 21.82 -7.80 57.24
C PRO A 197 23.08 -8.57 57.73
N ALA A 198 24.28 -8.02 57.54
CA ALA A 198 25.40 -8.26 58.45
C ALA A 198 26.23 -6.98 58.54
N MET A 199 26.15 -6.31 59.69
CA MET A 199 27.17 -5.36 60.10
C MET A 199 28.46 -6.14 60.35
N ASP A 200 29.56 -5.73 59.73
CA ASP A 200 30.83 -5.52 60.43
C ASP A 200 31.86 -4.90 59.46
N ASP A 201 32.57 -3.90 59.98
CA ASP A 201 33.87 -3.40 59.57
C ASP A 201 34.05 -2.87 58.14
N VAL A 202 33.71 -1.59 57.95
CA VAL A 202 34.50 -0.72 57.06
C VAL A 202 34.95 0.51 57.83
N LYS A 203 36.27 0.53 58.09
CA LYS A 203 37.05 1.62 58.70
C LYS A 203 36.78 2.96 58.02
N ASP A 204 36.70 3.99 58.86
CA ASP A 204 36.66 5.40 58.48
C ASP A 204 37.82 5.74 57.53
N VAL A 205 37.49 6.40 56.41
CA VAL A 205 38.48 6.97 55.49
C VAL A 205 38.55 8.46 55.78
N ASP A 206 39.74 8.92 56.18
CA ASP A 206 40.08 10.32 56.44
C ASP A 206 39.72 11.22 55.25
N TYR A 207 38.95 12.28 55.50
CA TYR A 207 38.70 13.33 54.50
C TYR A 207 39.67 14.50 54.74
N GLU A 208 40.56 14.72 53.80
CA GLU A 208 41.41 15.92 53.73
C GLU A 208 40.53 17.13 53.39
N LYS A 209 40.41 18.08 54.33
CA LYS A 209 39.69 19.35 54.13
C LYS A 209 40.43 20.20 53.08
N VAL A 210 39.83 20.37 51.91
CA VAL A 210 40.19 21.47 51.01
C VAL A 210 39.53 22.74 51.54
N GLY A 211 40.35 23.67 52.03
CA GLY A 211 39.92 24.92 52.64
C GLY A 211 39.15 25.83 51.69
N GLU A 212 38.11 26.47 52.24
CA GLU A 212 37.42 27.61 51.65
C GLU A 212 38.31 28.86 51.76
N ASP A 213 38.66 29.47 50.63
CA ASP A 213 39.18 30.82 50.56
C ASP A 213 38.07 31.78 50.08
N LYS A 214 37.80 32.77 50.94
CA LYS A 214 37.05 34.05 50.78
C LYS A 214 35.60 34.12 51.25
#